data_AF-A0A1W2BGC0-F1
#
_entry.id   AF-A0A1W2BGC0-F1
#
_cell.length_a   1.000
_cell.length_b   1.000
_cell.length_c   1.000
_cell.angle_alpha   90.00
_cell.angle_beta   90.00
_cell.angle_gamma   90.00
#
_symmetry.space_group_name_H-M   'P 1'
#
loop_
_entity.id
_entity.type
_entity.pdbx_description
1 polymer ?
#
loop_
_entity_poly.entity_id
_entity_poly.type
_entity_poly.pdbx_seq_one_letter_code
_entity_poly.pdbx_strand_id
1 'polypeptide(L)'
;MNNGLTFKEQIENDKPISNLLYNADIKIAEDFSNRIFSEEFKEYIKNDLYNSFKSIYFKNLDTKNYTIIIAVLKSVDYLAVNDIKTKIINDLEVQLNQAFNNLESVKNALKYAETGYEYKLKRIDDSLSYLVEYILNHFDYNPNIQAYKEKIINSSLDICDIIPKNKPTKNTAVHDVNEKIIKRLKNIKMSDNQYKRYSLNVEYLNQKRKKIDIKYKIVIGVGILILLFRFVRVF
;
A
#
# COMPACT_ATOMS: atom_id res chain seq x y z
N MET A 1 -9.87 -22.96 43.99
CA MET A 1 -9.65 -24.06 43.03
C MET A 1 -9.96 -23.52 41.64
N ASN A 2 -8.93 -23.12 40.89
CA ASN A 2 -9.07 -22.75 39.49
C ASN A 2 -9.10 -24.04 38.69
N ASN A 3 -10.28 -24.48 38.24
CA ASN A 3 -10.33 -25.43 37.14
C ASN A 3 -9.97 -24.65 35.88
N GLY A 4 -8.67 -24.42 35.68
CA GLY A 4 -8.16 -23.72 34.52
C GLY A 4 -8.54 -24.51 33.27
N LEU A 5 -9.31 -23.90 32.39
CA LEU A 5 -9.61 -24.46 31.07
C LEU A 5 -8.29 -24.85 30.39
N THR A 6 -8.24 -26.07 29.85
CA THR A 6 -7.14 -26.49 28.97
C THR A 6 -7.05 -25.53 27.78
N PHE A 7 -5.87 -25.41 27.15
CA PHE A 7 -5.73 -24.56 25.96
C PHE A 7 -6.70 -24.94 24.83
N LYS A 8 -7.00 -26.22 24.69
CA LYS A 8 -8.01 -26.70 23.75
C LYS A 8 -9.40 -26.14 24.07
N GLU A 9 -9.83 -26.23 25.34
CA GLU A 9 -11.12 -25.67 25.77
C GLU A 9 -11.14 -24.13 25.65
N GLN A 10 -10.01 -23.46 25.85
CA GLN A 10 -9.91 -22.01 25.62
C GLN A 10 -10.16 -21.65 24.15
N ILE A 11 -9.59 -22.43 23.22
CA ILE A 11 -9.84 -22.24 21.78
C ILE A 11 -11.30 -22.53 21.45
N GLU A 12 -11.84 -23.66 21.88
CA GLU A 12 -13.22 -24.08 21.58
C GLU A 12 -14.27 -23.10 22.12
N ASN A 13 -14.03 -22.52 23.29
CA ASN A 13 -14.92 -21.54 23.91
C ASN A 13 -14.77 -20.12 23.32
N ASP A 14 -13.66 -19.82 22.63
CA ASP A 14 -13.41 -18.52 22.01
C ASP A 14 -13.66 -18.58 20.50
N LYS A 15 -14.88 -18.22 20.10
CA LYS A 15 -15.33 -18.31 18.71
C LYS A 15 -14.39 -17.61 17.70
N PRO A 16 -13.91 -16.38 17.93
CA PRO A 16 -12.89 -15.76 17.09
C PRO A 16 -11.59 -16.58 16.95
N ILE A 17 -11.05 -17.11 18.05
CA ILE A 17 -9.83 -17.93 17.98
C ILE A 17 -10.11 -19.25 17.26
N SER A 18 -11.19 -19.95 17.60
CA SER A 18 -11.60 -21.18 16.94
C SER A 18 -11.79 -21.00 15.44
N ASN A 19 -12.47 -19.92 15.01
CA ASN A 19 -12.63 -19.62 13.59
C ASN A 19 -11.28 -19.36 12.90
N LEU A 20 -10.41 -18.57 13.53
CA LEU A 20 -9.08 -18.32 12.99
C LEU A 20 -8.29 -19.62 12.87
N LEU A 21 -8.17 -20.40 13.93
CA LEU A 21 -7.28 -21.55 13.98
C LEU A 21 -7.82 -22.77 13.22
N TYR A 22 -9.12 -23.09 13.35
CA TYR A 22 -9.70 -24.31 12.78
C TYR A 22 -10.36 -24.11 11.43
N ASN A 23 -10.99 -22.95 11.20
CA ASN A 23 -11.70 -22.67 9.95
C ASN A 23 -10.88 -21.82 8.97
N ALA A 24 -9.71 -21.32 9.39
CA ALA A 24 -8.90 -20.37 8.63
C ALA A 24 -9.74 -19.20 8.11
N ASP A 25 -10.56 -18.63 9.00
CA ASP A 25 -11.42 -17.50 8.72
C ASP A 25 -11.27 -16.42 9.81
N ILE A 26 -11.34 -15.16 9.40
CA ILE A 26 -11.24 -14.02 10.30
C ILE A 26 -12.17 -12.92 9.83
N LYS A 27 -12.93 -12.35 10.76
CA LYS A 27 -13.76 -11.18 10.45
C LYS A 27 -12.94 -9.91 10.57
N ILE A 28 -13.22 -8.94 9.72
CA ILE A 28 -12.55 -7.62 9.73
C ILE A 28 -12.68 -6.92 11.10
N ALA A 29 -13.81 -7.15 11.79
CA ALA A 29 -14.10 -6.57 13.10
C ALA A 29 -13.53 -7.37 14.28
N GLU A 30 -12.88 -8.52 14.04
CA GLU A 30 -12.25 -9.29 15.11
C GLU A 30 -10.96 -8.59 15.56
N ASP A 31 -10.88 -8.32 16.86
CA ASP A 31 -9.77 -7.63 17.49
C ASP A 31 -9.28 -8.44 18.70
N PHE A 32 -8.01 -8.82 18.65
CA PHE A 32 -7.33 -9.58 19.70
C PHE A 32 -6.54 -8.67 20.66
N SER A 33 -6.52 -7.35 20.42
CA SER A 33 -5.69 -6.40 21.19
C SER A 33 -6.06 -6.29 22.66
N ASN A 34 -7.33 -6.50 23.00
CA ASN A 34 -7.82 -6.45 24.37
C ASN A 34 -7.70 -7.79 25.11
N ARG A 35 -7.02 -8.77 24.51
CA ARG A 35 -6.86 -10.12 25.07
C ARG A 35 -5.41 -10.37 25.43
N ILE A 36 -5.17 -10.85 26.64
CA ILE A 36 -3.84 -11.20 27.13
C ILE A 36 -3.71 -12.72 27.05
N PHE A 37 -2.93 -13.20 26.09
CA PHE A 37 -2.60 -14.62 25.94
C PHE A 37 -1.26 -14.92 26.60
N SER A 38 -1.18 -16.01 27.36
CA SER A 38 0.09 -16.47 27.93
C SER A 38 1.03 -16.95 26.82
N GLU A 39 2.33 -16.93 27.07
CA GLU A 39 3.31 -17.42 26.10
C GLU A 39 3.16 -18.92 25.83
N GLU A 40 2.78 -19.71 26.85
CA GLU A 40 2.51 -21.14 26.70
C GLU A 40 1.32 -21.41 25.77
N PHE A 41 0.27 -20.58 25.83
CA PHE A 41 -0.86 -20.67 24.91
C PHE A 41 -0.43 -20.35 23.49
N LYS A 42 0.33 -19.27 23.28
CA LYS A 42 0.83 -18.89 21.94
C LYS A 42 1.74 -19.96 21.36
N GLU A 43 2.59 -20.56 22.19
CA GLU A 43 3.47 -21.68 21.80
C GLU A 43 2.65 -22.91 21.40
N TYR A 44 1.57 -23.21 22.13
CA TYR A 44 0.65 -24.30 21.82
C TYR A 44 -0.03 -24.13 20.44
N ILE A 45 -0.49 -22.93 20.11
CA ILE A 45 -1.22 -22.66 18.86
C ILE A 45 -0.32 -22.31 17.66
N LYS A 46 0.99 -22.20 17.85
CA LYS A 46 1.88 -21.51 16.90
C LYS A 46 1.83 -22.07 15.48
N ASN A 47 1.74 -23.39 15.33
CA ASN A 47 1.69 -24.04 14.03
C ASN A 47 0.32 -23.88 13.37
N ASP A 48 -0.76 -23.99 14.14
CA ASP A 48 -2.13 -23.80 13.65
C ASP A 48 -2.35 -22.35 13.21
N LEU A 49 -1.83 -21.40 13.99
CA LEU A 49 -1.85 -19.98 13.65
C LEU A 49 -1.11 -19.72 12.33
N TYR A 50 0.07 -20.29 12.14
CA TYR A 50 0.83 -20.12 10.91
C TYR A 50 0.14 -20.76 9.69
N ASN A 51 -0.42 -21.95 9.86
CA ASN A 51 -1.17 -22.64 8.80
C ASN A 51 -2.43 -21.85 8.40
N SER A 52 -3.16 -21.32 9.38
CA SER A 52 -4.29 -20.44 9.16
C SER A 52 -3.88 -19.16 8.44
N PHE A 53 -2.81 -18.50 8.90
CA PHE A 53 -2.25 -17.33 8.22
C PHE A 53 -1.98 -17.62 6.74
N LYS A 54 -1.25 -18.70 6.42
CA LYS A 54 -0.96 -19.06 5.03
C LYS A 54 -2.24 -19.27 4.23
N SER A 55 -3.19 -20.03 4.77
CA SER A 55 -4.47 -20.31 4.11
C SER A 55 -5.23 -19.03 3.79
N ILE A 56 -5.39 -18.14 4.78
CA ILE A 56 -6.05 -16.83 4.62
C ILE A 56 -5.28 -15.95 3.64
N TYR A 57 -3.97 -15.83 3.81
CA TYR A 57 -3.10 -14.95 3.04
C TYR A 57 -3.16 -15.30 1.55
N PHE A 58 -2.83 -16.52 1.17
CA PHE A 58 -2.77 -16.92 -0.24
C PHE A 58 -4.15 -16.90 -0.90
N LYS A 59 -5.21 -17.36 -0.20
CA LYS A 59 -6.59 -17.30 -0.72
C LYS A 59 -7.05 -15.88 -1.03
N ASN A 60 -6.66 -14.90 -0.20
CA ASN A 60 -7.11 -13.52 -0.33
C ASN A 60 -6.15 -12.64 -1.14
N LEU A 61 -4.93 -13.12 -1.44
CA LEU A 61 -3.95 -12.37 -2.23
C LEU A 61 -4.42 -12.24 -3.68
N ASP A 62 -4.87 -13.35 -4.27
CA ASP A 62 -5.35 -13.39 -5.67
C ASP A 62 -6.62 -12.57 -5.87
N THR A 63 -7.53 -12.60 -4.89
CA THR A 63 -8.78 -11.82 -4.90
C THR A 63 -8.59 -10.36 -4.46
N LYS A 64 -7.34 -9.97 -4.11
CA LYS A 64 -6.98 -8.64 -3.60
C LYS A 64 -7.82 -8.20 -2.40
N ASN A 65 -8.29 -9.14 -1.59
CA ASN A 65 -9.03 -8.85 -0.36
C ASN A 65 -8.06 -8.47 0.78
N TYR A 66 -7.41 -7.32 0.61
CA TYR A 66 -6.37 -6.85 1.51
C TYR A 66 -6.88 -6.57 2.91
N THR A 67 -8.17 -6.28 3.09
CA THR A 67 -8.76 -6.03 4.42
C THR A 67 -8.74 -7.29 5.28
N ILE A 68 -9.03 -8.46 4.71
CA ILE A 68 -8.95 -9.74 5.41
C ILE A 68 -7.49 -10.12 5.70
N ILE A 69 -6.59 -9.90 4.73
CA ILE A 69 -5.15 -10.13 4.95
C ILE A 69 -4.63 -9.25 6.10
N ILE A 70 -5.00 -7.97 6.11
CA ILE A 70 -4.59 -7.05 7.18
C ILE A 70 -5.18 -7.48 8.52
N ALA A 71 -6.41 -7.99 8.57
CA ALA A 71 -7.00 -8.51 9.80
C ALA A 71 -6.17 -9.67 10.39
N VAL A 72 -5.77 -10.65 9.58
CA VAL A 72 -4.92 -11.75 10.06
C VAL A 72 -3.51 -11.27 10.43
N LEU A 73 -2.95 -10.29 9.72
CA LEU A 73 -1.67 -9.71 10.10
C LEU A 73 -1.71 -8.98 11.45
N LYS A 74 -2.84 -8.34 11.80
CA LYS A 74 -3.03 -7.74 13.13
C LYS A 74 -3.11 -8.79 14.22
N SER A 75 -3.78 -9.92 13.97
CA SER A 75 -3.90 -10.96 14.99
C SER A 75 -2.55 -11.59 15.35
N VAL A 76 -1.60 -11.61 14.40
CA VAL A 76 -0.23 -12.11 14.60
C VAL A 76 0.50 -11.36 15.71
N ASP A 77 0.26 -10.06 15.90
CA ASP A 77 0.94 -9.30 16.97
C ASP A 77 0.65 -9.85 18.37
N TYR A 78 -0.58 -10.33 18.54
CA TYR A 78 -1.14 -10.75 19.82
C TYR A 78 -1.05 -12.27 20.03
N LEU A 79 -1.14 -13.05 18.96
CA LEU A 79 -1.21 -14.52 19.03
C LEU A 79 0.10 -15.22 18.69
N ALA A 80 1.01 -14.59 17.93
CA ALA A 80 2.21 -15.26 17.47
C ALA A 80 3.39 -15.10 18.43
N VAL A 81 4.14 -16.19 18.58
CA VAL A 81 5.52 -16.20 19.10
C VAL A 81 6.51 -15.71 18.03
N ASN A 82 7.73 -15.35 18.45
CA ASN A 82 8.73 -14.70 17.59
C ASN A 82 9.16 -15.52 16.37
N ASP A 83 9.26 -16.84 16.48
CA ASP A 83 9.64 -17.72 15.36
C ASP A 83 8.55 -17.72 14.27
N ILE A 84 7.27 -17.74 14.65
CA ILE A 84 6.14 -17.60 13.72
C ILE A 84 6.09 -16.21 13.11
N LYS A 85 6.30 -15.14 13.89
CA LYS A 85 6.40 -13.77 13.33
C LYS A 85 7.47 -13.70 12.24
N THR A 86 8.62 -14.32 12.47
CA THR A 86 9.72 -14.38 11.49
C THR A 86 9.32 -15.14 10.22
N LYS A 87 8.66 -16.29 10.35
CA LYS A 87 8.16 -17.06 9.18
C LYS A 87 7.16 -16.26 8.35
N ILE A 88 6.22 -15.59 9.02
CA ILE A 88 5.22 -14.73 8.37
C ILE A 88 5.92 -13.58 7.63
N ILE A 89 6.88 -12.92 8.26
CA ILE A 89 7.66 -11.85 7.62
C ILE A 89 8.35 -12.36 6.34
N ASN A 90 8.97 -13.54 6.37
CA ASN A 90 9.60 -14.13 5.19
C ASN A 90 8.60 -14.36 4.04
N ASP A 91 7.37 -14.80 4.35
CA ASP A 91 6.31 -14.95 3.33
C ASP A 91 5.88 -13.58 2.76
N LEU A 92 5.88 -12.52 3.56
CA LEU A 92 5.55 -11.16 3.14
C LEU A 92 6.65 -10.53 2.26
N GLU A 93 7.93 -10.89 2.46
CA GLU A 93 9.04 -10.39 1.66
C GLU A 93 8.88 -10.70 0.17
N VAL A 94 8.26 -11.83 -0.18
CA VAL A 94 7.95 -12.19 -1.58
C VAL A 94 7.11 -11.10 -2.24
N GLN A 95 6.08 -10.61 -1.53
CA GLN A 95 5.20 -9.55 -2.03
C GLN A 95 5.92 -8.20 -2.14
N LEU A 96 6.80 -7.88 -1.20
CA LEU A 96 7.60 -6.66 -1.24
C LEU A 96 8.62 -6.68 -2.37
N ASN A 97 9.25 -7.82 -2.62
CA ASN A 97 10.16 -8.00 -3.75
C ASN A 97 9.41 -7.84 -5.09
N GLN A 98 8.22 -8.42 -5.21
CA GLN A 98 7.39 -8.22 -6.41
C GLN A 98 6.99 -6.76 -6.59
N ALA A 99 6.60 -6.06 -5.51
CA ALA A 99 6.28 -4.64 -5.54
C ALA A 99 7.47 -3.80 -6.02
N PHE A 100 8.68 -4.06 -5.48
CA PHE A 100 9.91 -3.41 -5.90
C PHE A 100 10.25 -3.67 -7.38
N ASN A 101 10.22 -4.93 -7.82
CA ASN A 101 10.53 -5.30 -9.21
C ASN A 101 9.55 -4.66 -10.20
N ASN A 102 8.27 -4.55 -9.83
CA ASN A 102 7.27 -3.85 -10.62
C ASN A 102 7.59 -2.35 -10.75
N LEU A 103 8.04 -1.68 -9.66
CA LEU A 103 8.44 -0.28 -9.69
C LEU A 103 9.71 -0.08 -10.55
N GLU A 104 10.72 -0.92 -10.40
CA GLU A 104 11.93 -0.84 -11.23
C GLU A 104 11.63 -1.09 -12.72
N SER A 105 10.69 -1.98 -13.02
CA SER A 105 10.20 -2.18 -14.39
C SER A 105 9.53 -0.92 -14.93
N VAL A 106 8.68 -0.25 -14.15
CA VAL A 106 8.06 1.03 -14.54
C VAL A 106 9.12 2.10 -14.74
N LYS A 107 10.06 2.25 -13.80
CA LYS A 107 11.19 3.18 -13.88
C LYS A 107 12.00 2.99 -15.16
N ASN A 108 12.34 1.76 -15.51
CA ASN A 108 13.05 1.45 -16.75
C ASN A 108 12.21 1.74 -18.00
N ALA A 109 10.93 1.38 -17.98
CA ALA A 109 10.02 1.62 -19.11
C ALA A 109 9.68 3.11 -19.31
N LEU A 110 9.91 3.97 -18.32
CA LEU A 110 9.73 5.42 -18.43
C LEU A 110 10.95 6.11 -19.07
N LYS A 111 12.10 5.43 -19.21
CA LYS A 111 13.27 5.94 -19.95
C LYS A 111 13.03 6.04 -21.46
N TYR A 112 12.08 5.27 -21.99
CA TYR A 112 11.79 5.20 -23.42
C TYR A 112 10.40 5.80 -23.72
N ALA A 113 10.33 6.63 -24.76
CA ALA A 113 9.08 7.23 -25.19
C ALA A 113 8.20 6.18 -25.91
N GLU A 114 6.95 6.09 -25.48
CA GLU A 114 5.81 5.48 -26.19
C GLU A 114 5.73 3.95 -26.32
N THR A 115 5.05 3.33 -25.34
CA THR A 115 3.95 2.33 -25.45
C THR A 115 3.62 1.77 -24.04
N GLY A 116 2.38 1.30 -23.83
CA GLY A 116 1.98 0.56 -22.62
C GLY A 116 1.72 1.38 -21.35
N TYR A 117 1.13 2.58 -21.46
CA TYR A 117 0.95 3.48 -20.32
C TYR A 117 0.02 2.96 -19.21
N GLU A 118 -1.13 2.40 -19.59
CA GLU A 118 -2.11 1.83 -18.63
C GLU A 118 -1.51 0.67 -17.84
N TYR A 119 -0.68 -0.14 -18.49
CA TYR A 119 0.08 -1.22 -17.85
C TYR A 119 1.05 -0.69 -16.77
N LYS A 120 1.63 0.50 -16.97
CA LYS A 120 2.52 1.16 -16.00
C LYS A 120 1.73 1.66 -14.78
N LEU A 121 0.56 2.26 -14.97
CA LEU A 121 -0.32 2.73 -13.89
C LEU A 121 -0.87 1.60 -13.01
N LYS A 122 -1.22 0.47 -13.61
CA LYS A 122 -1.67 -0.73 -12.88
C LYS A 122 -0.55 -1.32 -12.03
N ARG A 123 0.67 -1.43 -12.58
CA ARG A 123 1.85 -1.89 -11.85
C ARG A 123 2.17 -1.01 -10.64
N ILE A 124 2.06 0.31 -10.76
CA ILE A 124 2.22 1.23 -9.61
C ILE A 124 1.15 0.98 -8.53
N ASP A 125 -0.11 0.77 -8.91
CA ASP A 125 -1.19 0.49 -7.95
C ASP A 125 -0.94 -0.79 -7.18
N ASP A 126 -0.54 -1.85 -7.87
CA ASP A 126 -0.26 -3.14 -7.25
C ASP A 126 0.99 -3.05 -6.35
N SER A 127 2.03 -2.31 -6.78
CA SER A 127 3.25 -2.08 -6.01
C SER A 127 3.08 -1.21 -4.77
N LEU A 128 2.16 -0.25 -4.80
CA LEU A 128 1.87 0.66 -3.68
C LEU A 128 0.46 0.43 -3.15
N SER A 129 0.04 -0.83 -3.12
CA SER A 129 -1.26 -1.23 -2.61
C SER A 129 -1.37 -1.00 -1.10
N TYR A 130 -2.61 -0.97 -0.59
CA TYR A 130 -2.86 -0.83 0.85
C TYR A 130 -2.20 -1.93 1.68
N LEU A 131 -2.08 -3.14 1.12
CA LEU A 131 -1.37 -4.23 1.78
C LEU A 131 0.14 -3.93 1.90
N VAL A 132 0.79 -3.48 0.82
CA VAL A 132 2.20 -3.10 0.86
C VAL A 132 2.44 -1.95 1.84
N GLU A 133 1.60 -0.91 1.79
CA GLU A 133 1.63 0.22 2.73
C GLU A 133 1.53 -0.27 4.19
N TYR A 134 0.59 -1.18 4.47
CA TYR A 134 0.44 -1.77 5.79
C TYR A 134 1.71 -2.52 6.22
N ILE A 135 2.25 -3.41 5.38
CA ILE A 135 3.43 -4.19 5.71
C ILE A 135 4.63 -3.29 6.02
N LEU A 136 4.90 -2.29 5.19
CA LEU A 136 6.04 -1.38 5.33
C LEU A 136 5.96 -0.47 6.56
N ASN A 137 4.77 -0.21 7.08
CA ASN A 137 4.57 0.64 8.26
C ASN A 137 4.48 -0.18 9.55
N HIS A 138 3.88 -1.37 9.48
CA HIS A 138 3.57 -2.17 10.66
C HIS A 138 4.73 -3.07 11.08
N PHE A 139 5.48 -3.58 10.10
CA PHE A 139 6.65 -4.43 10.35
C PHE A 139 7.96 -3.65 10.17
N ASP A 140 7.94 -2.32 10.35
CA ASP A 140 9.09 -1.44 10.15
C ASP A 140 10.21 -1.63 11.18
N TYR A 141 9.99 -2.43 12.22
CA TYR A 141 11.02 -2.86 13.17
C TYR A 141 11.93 -3.97 12.61
N ASN A 142 11.50 -4.69 11.56
CA ASN A 142 12.27 -5.77 10.98
C ASN A 142 13.29 -5.23 9.94
N PRO A 143 14.59 -5.55 10.05
CA PRO A 143 15.62 -5.02 9.14
C PRO A 143 15.39 -5.32 7.66
N ASN A 144 14.86 -6.50 7.32
CA ASN A 144 14.59 -6.86 5.92
C ASN A 144 13.44 -6.03 5.36
N ILE A 145 12.38 -5.83 6.16
CA ILE A 145 11.25 -4.96 5.79
C ILE A 145 11.71 -3.50 5.65
N GLN A 146 12.60 -3.01 6.53
CA GLN A 146 13.22 -1.69 6.39
C GLN A 146 13.99 -1.56 5.07
N ALA A 147 14.81 -2.55 4.71
CA ALA A 147 15.54 -2.54 3.46
C ALA A 147 14.60 -2.50 2.24
N TYR A 148 13.49 -3.25 2.26
CA TYR A 148 12.47 -3.17 1.20
C TYR A 148 11.73 -1.83 1.19
N LYS A 149 11.42 -1.28 2.36
CA LYS A 149 10.80 0.05 2.50
C LYS A 149 11.65 1.12 1.81
N GLU A 150 12.94 1.14 2.10
CA GLU A 150 13.86 2.08 1.46
C GLU A 150 13.92 1.90 -0.05
N LYS A 151 14.06 0.66 -0.52
CA LYS A 151 14.05 0.34 -1.96
C LYS A 151 12.77 0.82 -2.66
N ILE A 152 11.60 0.49 -2.10
CA ILE A 152 10.30 0.83 -2.67
C ILE A 152 10.09 2.34 -2.71
N ILE A 153 10.41 3.06 -1.63
CA ILE A 153 10.29 4.52 -1.56
C ILE A 153 11.26 5.17 -2.56
N ASN A 154 12.52 4.74 -2.60
CA ASN A 154 13.52 5.30 -3.50
C ASN A 154 13.14 5.07 -4.96
N SER A 155 12.73 3.86 -5.37
CA SER A 155 12.27 3.59 -6.73
C SER A 155 11.04 4.41 -7.10
N SER A 156 10.12 4.62 -6.16
CA SER A 156 8.94 5.47 -6.35
C SER A 156 9.32 6.94 -6.59
N LEU A 157 10.24 7.48 -5.79
CA LEU A 157 10.75 8.84 -5.94
C LEU A 157 11.59 9.00 -7.22
N ASP A 158 12.38 7.99 -7.61
CA ASP A 158 13.12 7.98 -8.86
C ASP A 158 12.19 8.08 -10.07
N ILE A 159 11.06 7.34 -10.06
CA ILE A 159 10.02 7.46 -11.09
C ILE A 159 9.51 8.91 -11.15
N CYS A 160 9.23 9.51 -9.99
CA CYS A 160 8.77 10.89 -9.91
C CYS A 160 9.79 11.89 -10.46
N ASP A 161 11.08 11.63 -10.26
CA ASP A 161 12.17 12.51 -10.71
C ASP A 161 12.48 12.36 -12.22
N ILE A 162 12.23 11.18 -12.81
CA ILE A 162 12.45 10.89 -14.25
C ILE A 162 11.36 11.56 -15.10
N ILE A 163 10.11 11.47 -14.65
CA ILE A 163 8.93 11.89 -15.40
C ILE A 163 9.00 13.34 -15.92
N PRO A 164 9.34 14.36 -15.10
CA PRO A 164 9.42 15.74 -15.55
C PRO A 164 10.49 15.98 -16.62
N LYS A 165 11.55 15.17 -16.63
CA LYS A 165 12.71 15.33 -17.53
C LYS A 165 12.42 14.82 -18.93
N ASN A 166 11.54 13.82 -19.06
CA ASN A 166 11.27 13.14 -20.34
C ASN A 166 10.24 13.85 -21.23
N LYS A 167 9.76 15.05 -20.86
CA LYS A 167 8.85 15.92 -21.63
C LYS A 167 7.82 15.12 -22.49
N PRO A 168 6.95 14.31 -21.87
CA PRO A 168 6.10 13.39 -22.61
C PRO A 168 5.16 14.13 -23.56
N THR A 169 4.97 13.60 -24.77
CA THR A 169 4.05 14.08 -25.81
C THR A 169 2.60 14.15 -25.32
N LYS A 170 2.18 13.22 -24.45
CA LYS A 170 0.89 13.25 -23.72
C LYS A 170 1.14 13.48 -22.22
N ASN A 171 1.06 14.74 -21.78
CA ASN A 171 1.40 15.20 -20.43
C ASN A 171 0.49 14.67 -19.30
N THR A 172 -0.76 14.29 -19.59
CA THR A 172 -1.77 13.97 -18.57
C THR A 172 -1.45 12.69 -17.83
N ALA A 173 -1.24 11.60 -18.56
CA ALA A 173 -1.08 10.29 -17.97
C ALA A 173 0.17 10.24 -17.07
N VAL A 174 1.27 10.86 -17.52
CA VAL A 174 2.55 10.99 -16.80
C VAL A 174 2.44 11.83 -15.53
N HIS A 175 1.65 12.91 -15.58
CA HIS A 175 1.29 13.65 -14.37
C HIS A 175 0.48 12.80 -13.39
N ASP A 176 -0.44 11.96 -13.88
CA ASP A 176 -1.25 11.08 -13.04
C ASP A 176 -0.40 10.03 -12.31
N VAL A 177 0.72 9.58 -12.88
CA VAL A 177 1.66 8.67 -12.20
C VAL A 177 2.34 9.37 -11.02
N ASN A 178 2.89 10.56 -11.21
CA ASN A 178 3.52 11.30 -10.12
C ASN A 178 2.51 11.58 -9.01
N GLU A 179 1.31 12.04 -9.36
CA GLU A 179 0.24 12.30 -8.40
C GLU A 179 -0.12 11.06 -7.59
N LYS A 180 -0.26 9.92 -8.26
CA LYS A 180 -0.62 8.66 -7.64
C LYS A 180 0.46 8.13 -6.70
N ILE A 181 1.72 8.16 -7.13
CA ILE A 181 2.85 7.77 -6.30
C ILE A 181 2.93 8.65 -5.06
N ILE A 182 2.91 9.97 -5.23
CA ILE A 182 2.98 10.93 -4.13
C ILE A 182 1.81 10.74 -3.14
N LYS A 183 0.59 10.52 -3.64
CA LYS A 183 -0.57 10.24 -2.79
C LYS A 183 -0.37 8.99 -1.92
N ARG A 184 0.21 7.91 -2.47
CA ARG A 184 0.48 6.67 -1.73
C ARG A 184 1.63 6.82 -0.75
N LEU A 185 2.72 7.43 -1.19
CA LEU A 185 3.90 7.68 -0.38
C LEU A 185 3.60 8.53 0.86
N LYS A 186 2.61 9.43 0.81
CA LYS A 186 2.18 10.25 1.95
C LYS A 186 1.95 9.45 3.24
N ASN A 187 1.48 8.21 3.15
CA ASN A 187 1.14 7.39 4.30
C ASN A 187 2.29 6.48 4.77
N ILE A 188 3.42 6.45 4.06
CA ILE A 188 4.57 5.63 4.41
C ILE A 188 5.60 6.51 5.13
N LYS A 189 6.06 6.08 6.31
CA LYS A 189 7.12 6.81 7.02
C LYS A 189 8.41 6.85 6.16
N MET A 190 9.02 8.02 6.05
CA MET A 190 10.22 8.25 5.24
C MET A 190 11.38 8.75 6.10
N SER A 191 12.62 8.53 5.63
CA SER A 191 13.78 9.26 6.16
C SER A 191 13.75 10.73 5.74
N ASP A 192 14.51 11.59 6.42
CA ASP A 192 14.56 13.03 6.12
C ASP A 192 14.93 13.33 4.66
N ASN A 193 15.90 12.58 4.11
CA ASN A 193 16.33 12.75 2.72
C ASN A 193 15.21 12.35 1.72
N GLN A 194 14.51 11.25 2.00
CA GLN A 194 13.35 10.83 1.21
C GLN A 194 12.21 11.84 1.30
N TYR A 195 11.93 12.36 2.50
CA TYR A 195 10.90 13.37 2.72
C TYR A 195 11.20 14.68 1.99
N LYS A 196 12.47 15.10 1.94
CA LYS A 196 12.90 16.26 1.15
C LYS A 196 12.62 16.07 -0.34
N ARG A 197 12.99 14.92 -0.91
CA ARG A 197 12.69 14.58 -2.33
C ARG A 197 11.19 14.51 -2.60
N TYR A 198 10.44 13.88 -1.70
CA TYR A 198 8.97 13.84 -1.74
C TYR A 198 8.37 15.24 -1.78
N SER A 199 8.79 16.13 -0.88
CA SER A 199 8.27 17.49 -0.76
C SER A 199 8.50 18.33 -2.01
N LEU A 200 9.67 18.20 -2.66
CA LEU A 200 9.96 18.84 -3.94
C LEU A 200 9.01 18.36 -5.05
N ASN A 201 8.71 17.06 -5.08
CA ASN A 201 7.76 16.50 -6.04
C ASN A 201 6.31 16.93 -5.77
N VAL A 202 5.91 17.07 -4.49
CA VAL A 202 4.62 17.66 -4.10
C VAL A 202 4.51 19.11 -4.57
N GLU A 203 5.55 19.91 -4.34
CA GLU A 203 5.58 21.31 -4.78
C GLU A 203 5.47 21.42 -6.31
N TYR A 204 6.23 20.60 -7.04
CA TYR A 204 6.16 20.54 -8.50
C TYR A 204 4.74 20.25 -9.00
N LEU A 205 4.07 19.24 -8.43
CA LEU A 205 2.68 18.91 -8.78
C LEU A 205 1.71 20.07 -8.48
N ASN A 206 1.85 20.72 -7.33
CA ASN A 206 1.02 21.86 -6.96
C ASN A 206 1.21 23.06 -7.90
N GLN A 207 2.45 23.36 -8.29
CA GLN A 207 2.74 24.40 -9.28
C GLN A 207 2.14 24.06 -10.66
N LYS A 208 2.19 22.79 -11.07
CA LYS A 208 1.57 22.32 -12.32
C LYS A 208 0.05 22.44 -12.31
N ARG A 209 -0.61 22.01 -11.23
CA ARG A 209 -2.07 22.17 -11.05
C ARG A 209 -2.50 23.63 -11.14
N LYS A 210 -1.84 24.54 -10.41
CA LYS A 210 -2.13 25.98 -10.49
C LYS A 210 -2.02 26.53 -11.91
N LYS A 211 -1.00 26.11 -12.68
CA LYS A 211 -0.85 26.50 -14.09
C LYS A 211 -1.98 25.97 -14.97
N ILE A 212 -2.45 24.75 -14.74
CA ILE A 212 -3.59 24.16 -15.45
C ILE A 212 -4.88 24.92 -15.12
N ASP A 213 -5.14 25.19 -13.84
CA ASP A 213 -6.32 25.93 -13.39
C ASP A 213 -6.36 27.35 -13.97
N ILE A 214 -5.21 28.05 -14.00
CA ILE A 214 -5.09 29.37 -14.61
C ILE A 214 -5.41 29.30 -16.12
N LYS A 215 -4.85 28.32 -16.84
CA LYS A 215 -5.15 28.14 -18.27
C LYS A 215 -6.64 27.87 -18.51
N TYR A 216 -7.25 27.02 -17.68
CA TYR A 216 -8.68 26.72 -17.78
C TYR A 216 -9.56 27.95 -17.53
N LYS A 217 -9.23 28.75 -16.51
CA LYS A 217 -9.91 30.04 -16.24
C LYS A 217 -9.80 31.01 -17.41
N ILE A 218 -8.62 31.09 -18.05
CA ILE A 218 -8.42 31.94 -19.25
C ILE A 218 -9.30 31.45 -20.40
N VAL A 219 -9.33 30.14 -20.66
CA VAL A 219 -10.15 29.56 -21.74
C VAL A 219 -11.64 29.84 -21.52
N ILE A 220 -12.15 29.66 -20.31
CA ILE A 220 -13.53 30.01 -19.96
C ILE A 220 -13.77 31.51 -20.15
N GLY A 221 -12.88 32.37 -19.65
CA GLY A 221 -13.00 33.81 -19.76
C GLY A 221 -13.05 34.29 -21.22
N VAL A 222 -12.19 33.75 -22.08
CA VAL A 222 -12.22 34.02 -23.53
C VAL A 222 -13.51 33.51 -24.16
N GLY A 223 -13.98 32.31 -23.80
CA GLY A 223 -15.25 31.76 -24.27
C GLY A 223 -16.45 32.66 -23.94
N ILE A 224 -16.51 33.16 -22.69
CA ILE A 224 -17.56 34.09 -22.25
C ILE A 224 -17.46 35.42 -23.01
N LEU A 225 -16.26 35.98 -23.20
CA LEU A 225 -16.07 37.22 -23.97
C LEU A 225 -16.54 37.09 -25.43
N ILE A 226 -16.26 35.95 -26.08
CA ILE A 226 -16.73 35.67 -27.43
C ILE A 226 -18.26 35.59 -27.49
N LEU A 227 -18.89 34.96 -26.49
CA LEU A 227 -20.35 34.89 -26.39
C LEU A 227 -20.98 36.27 -26.19
N LEU A 228 -20.42 37.10 -25.30
CA LEU A 228 -20.87 38.47 -25.08
C LEU A 228 -20.72 39.33 -26.35
N PHE A 229 -19.58 39.23 -27.04
CA PHE A 229 -19.36 39.95 -28.30
C PHE A 229 -20.36 39.52 -29.40
N ARG A 230 -20.69 38.22 -29.48
CA ARG A 230 -21.74 37.74 -30.39
C ARG A 230 -23.11 38.29 -30.01
N PHE A 231 -23.45 38.34 -28.72
CA PHE A 231 -24.72 38.92 -28.26
C PHE A 231 -24.84 40.40 -28.61
N VAL A 232 -23.79 41.19 -28.42
CA VAL A 232 -23.77 42.63 -28.76
C VAL A 232 -23.82 42.88 -30.27
N ARG A 233 -23.36 41.94 -31.10
CA ARG A 233 -23.37 42.09 -32.58
C ARG A 233 -24.70 41.67 -33.22
N VAL A 234 -25.51 40.88 -32.51
CA VAL A 234 -26.81 40.39 -32.98
C VAL A 234 -27.96 41.33 -32.59
N PHE A 235 -27.76 42.18 -31.58
CA PHE A 235 -28.61 43.31 -31.24
C PHE A 235 -28.12 44.60 -31.93
#